data_AF-A0A3M1LNN9-F1
#
_entry.id   AF-A0A3M1LNN9-F1
#
_cell.length_a   1.000
_cell.length_b   1.000
_cell.length_c   1.000
_cell.angle_alpha   90.00
_cell.angle_beta   90.00
_cell.angle_gamma   90.00
#
_symmetry.space_group_name_H-M   'P 1'
#
loop_
_entity.id
_entity.type
_entity.pdbx_description
1 polymer ?
#
loop_
_entity_poly.entity_id
_entity_poly.type
_entity_poly.pdbx_seq_one_letter_code
_entity_poly.pdbx_strand_id
1 'polypeptide(L)'
;KEGSILAAIILGIGIASIFAIVYAYARKGLKGSEVKRGLVLASILWIVLFLVPFIKYPANPPAVGDPDSIYYRQTLYIAIIGISASTALALAYINKSFSIKHKFILPLAYIAVIAITYIALPSNPDEIAISANLLNSFRATSIIASLIAWIILGITFGALYEKFKKRAEKTA
;
A
#
# COMPACT_ATOMS: atom_id res chain seq x y z
N LYS A 1 -2.26 -19.09 -18.77
CA LYS A 1 -1.26 -19.30 -17.68
C LYS A 1 -0.05 -18.38 -17.84
N GLU A 2 0.45 -18.14 -19.06
CA GLU A 2 1.59 -17.23 -19.28
C GLU A 2 1.25 -15.75 -19.04
N GLY A 3 0.07 -15.29 -19.49
CA GLY A 3 -0.37 -13.90 -19.29
C GLY A 3 -0.48 -13.47 -17.82
N SER A 4 -0.88 -14.37 -16.91
CA SER A 4 -0.98 -14.06 -15.47
C SER A 4 0.38 -13.91 -14.80
N ILE A 5 1.40 -14.65 -15.27
CA ILE A 5 2.76 -14.54 -14.74
C ILE A 5 3.38 -13.21 -15.18
N LEU A 6 3.25 -12.87 -16.47
CA LEU A 6 3.75 -11.60 -17.00
C LEU A 6 3.10 -10.40 -16.29
N ALA A 7 1.78 -10.43 -16.11
CA ALA A 7 1.06 -9.38 -15.37
C ALA A 7 1.55 -9.25 -13.92
N ALA A 8 1.78 -10.37 -13.23
CA ALA A 8 2.31 -10.37 -11.86
C ALA A 8 3.75 -9.82 -11.80
N ILE A 9 4.59 -10.13 -12.78
CA ILE A 9 5.96 -9.58 -12.86
C ILE A 9 5.92 -8.07 -13.07
N ILE A 10 5.13 -7.59 -14.04
CA ILE A 10 5.00 -6.15 -14.33
C ILE A 10 4.48 -5.40 -13.10
N LEU A 11 3.44 -5.94 -12.44
CA LEU A 11 2.90 -5.37 -11.21
C LEU A 11 3.95 -5.35 -10.09
N GLY A 12 4.68 -6.46 -9.91
CA GLY A 12 5.74 -6.58 -8.91
C GLY A 12 6.86 -5.57 -9.12
N ILE A 13 7.33 -5.40 -10.36
CA ILE A 13 8.33 -4.38 -10.73
C ILE A 13 7.79 -2.98 -10.46
N GLY A 14 6.53 -2.71 -10.81
CA GLY A 14 5.88 -1.42 -10.55
C GLY A 14 5.84 -1.08 -9.05
N ILE A 15 5.35 -2.00 -8.23
CA ILE A 15 5.28 -1.83 -6.77
C ILE A 15 6.68 -1.67 -6.17
N ALA A 16 7.65 -2.49 -6.59
CA ALA A 16 9.03 -2.40 -6.12
C ALA A 16 9.69 -1.07 -6.52
N SER A 17 9.38 -0.53 -7.70
CA SER A 17 9.91 0.75 -8.17
C SER A 17 9.34 1.93 -7.38
N ILE A 18 8.03 1.94 -7.13
CA ILE A 18 7.38 2.93 -6.25
C ILE A 18 8.01 2.86 -4.85
N PHE A 19 8.16 1.65 -4.31
CA PHE A 19 8.78 1.44 -3.02
C PHE A 19 10.22 1.96 -3.00
N ALA A 20 11.03 1.67 -4.01
CA ALA A 20 12.41 2.12 -4.13
C ALA A 20 12.54 3.64 -4.09
N ILE A 21 11.68 4.34 -4.84
CA ILE A 21 11.64 5.81 -4.87
C ILE A 21 11.30 6.35 -3.49
N VAL A 22 10.21 5.87 -2.87
CA VAL A 22 9.80 6.30 -1.53
C VAL A 22 10.90 6.01 -0.51
N TYR A 23 11.53 4.84 -0.58
CA TYR A 23 12.65 4.47 0.29
C TYR A 23 13.82 5.44 0.14
N ALA A 24 14.25 5.74 -1.07
CA ALA A 24 15.37 6.64 -1.34
C ALA A 24 15.17 8.03 -0.73
N TYR A 25 13.96 8.59 -0.85
CA TYR A 25 13.64 9.95 -0.37
C TYR A 25 13.28 10.01 1.12
N ALA A 26 12.54 9.03 1.64
CA ALA A 26 11.97 9.10 2.99
C ALA A 26 12.87 8.50 4.09
N ARG A 27 13.76 7.54 3.74
CA ARG A 27 14.55 6.79 4.75
C ARG A 27 15.37 7.67 5.70
N LYS A 28 15.86 8.83 5.23
CA LYS A 28 16.71 9.74 6.01
C LYS A 28 15.97 10.34 7.22
N GLY A 29 14.65 10.48 7.14
CA GLY A 29 13.81 10.97 8.23
C GLY A 29 13.48 9.91 9.29
N LEU A 30 13.85 8.64 9.07
CA LEU A 30 13.52 7.53 9.95
C LEU A 30 14.72 7.10 10.80
N LYS A 31 14.45 6.64 12.03
CA LYS A 31 15.47 6.16 12.97
C LYS A 31 15.61 4.63 12.91
N GLY A 32 16.83 4.12 13.09
CA GLY A 32 17.14 2.68 13.15
C GLY A 32 17.94 2.16 11.96
N SER A 33 18.11 0.83 11.90
CA SER A 33 18.79 0.14 10.79
C SER A 33 18.03 0.30 9.47
N GLU A 34 18.71 0.08 8.34
CA GLU A 34 18.07 0.17 7.02
C GLU A 34 16.92 -0.84 6.87
N VAL A 35 17.05 -2.05 7.43
CA VAL A 35 15.94 -3.02 7.52
C VAL A 35 14.74 -2.46 8.30
N LYS A 36 14.97 -1.82 9.46
CA LYS A 36 13.88 -1.19 10.23
C LYS A 36 13.22 -0.06 9.45
N ARG A 37 14.01 0.78 8.75
CA ARG A 37 13.49 1.83 7.87
C ARG A 37 12.64 1.25 6.74
N GLY A 38 13.09 0.15 6.14
CA GLY A 38 12.38 -0.56 5.08
C GLY A 38 11.05 -1.12 5.54
N LEU A 39 11.03 -1.77 6.71
CA LEU A 39 9.81 -2.27 7.33
C LEU A 39 8.82 -1.14 7.63
N VAL A 40 9.27 -0.03 8.23
CA VAL A 40 8.38 1.11 8.52
C VAL A 40 7.75 1.67 7.25
N LEU A 41 8.54 1.89 6.20
CA LEU A 41 8.01 2.39 4.93
C LEU A 41 7.09 1.38 4.24
N ALA A 42 7.40 0.09 4.32
CA ALA A 42 6.57 -0.97 3.77
C ALA A 42 5.22 -1.05 4.49
N SER A 43 5.20 -0.94 5.82
CA SER A 43 3.96 -0.89 6.58
C SER A 43 3.12 0.33 6.24
N ILE A 44 3.73 1.51 6.12
CA ILE A 44 3.01 2.73 5.73
C ILE A 44 2.40 2.57 4.35
N LEU A 45 3.20 2.19 3.35
CA LEU A 45 2.73 2.04 1.98
C LEU A 45 1.72 0.90 1.82
N TRP A 46 1.85 -0.20 2.56
CA TRP A 46 0.84 -1.26 2.60
C TRP A 46 -0.49 -0.75 3.16
N ILE A 47 -0.47 0.06 4.22
CA ILE A 47 -1.69 0.69 4.75
C ILE A 47 -2.33 1.58 3.69
N VAL A 48 -1.53 2.47 3.10
CA VAL A 48 -2.00 3.49 2.15
C VAL A 48 -2.51 2.89 0.84
N LEU A 49 -1.79 1.94 0.28
CA LEU A 49 -2.02 1.42 -1.08
C LEU A 49 -2.83 0.12 -1.10
N PHE A 50 -2.91 -0.61 0.01
CA PHE A 50 -3.62 -1.88 0.08
C PHE A 50 -4.70 -1.90 1.16
N LEU A 51 -4.36 -1.65 2.43
CA LEU A 51 -5.31 -1.87 3.53
C LEU A 51 -6.51 -0.92 3.45
N VAL A 52 -6.26 0.38 3.23
CA VAL A 52 -7.31 1.40 3.09
C VAL A 52 -8.27 1.07 1.94
N PRO A 53 -7.80 0.87 0.68
CA PRO A 53 -8.70 0.45 -0.39
C PRO A 53 -9.42 -0.85 -0.08
N PHE A 54 -8.73 -1.84 0.51
CA PHE A 54 -9.31 -3.14 0.82
C PHE A 54 -10.43 -3.06 1.86
N ILE A 55 -10.34 -2.17 2.85
CA ILE A 55 -11.41 -2.00 3.85
C ILE A 55 -12.69 -1.47 3.19
N LYS A 56 -12.58 -0.51 2.26
CA LYS A 56 -13.74 0.08 1.57
C LYS A 56 -14.26 -0.81 0.44
N TYR A 57 -13.36 -1.40 -0.32
CA TYR A 57 -13.62 -2.22 -1.50
C TYR A 57 -12.80 -3.53 -1.40
N PRO A 58 -13.25 -4.51 -0.59
CA PRO A 58 -12.50 -5.74 -0.36
C PRO A 58 -12.42 -6.59 -1.61
N ALA A 59 -11.33 -7.36 -1.72
CA ALA A 59 -11.10 -8.22 -2.86
C ALA A 59 -12.18 -9.31 -2.97
N ASN A 60 -12.72 -9.48 -4.18
CA ASN A 60 -13.62 -10.57 -4.53
C ASN A 60 -12.82 -11.67 -5.25
N PRO A 61 -13.21 -12.96 -5.12
CA PRO A 61 -12.61 -14.03 -5.90
C PRO A 61 -12.71 -13.80 -7.41
N PRO A 62 -11.85 -14.44 -8.22
CA PRO A 62 -11.95 -14.34 -9.67
C PRO A 62 -13.35 -14.68 -10.18
N ALA A 63 -13.83 -13.93 -11.17
CA ALA A 63 -15.17 -14.05 -11.75
C ALA A 63 -16.35 -13.74 -10.81
N VAL A 64 -16.11 -13.17 -9.61
CA VAL A 64 -17.16 -12.73 -8.69
C VAL A 64 -17.39 -11.23 -8.83
N GLY A 65 -18.64 -10.88 -9.14
CA GLY A 65 -19.11 -9.52 -9.41
C GLY A 65 -19.65 -9.40 -10.84
N ASP A 66 -20.37 -8.32 -11.12
CA ASP A 66 -20.92 -8.04 -12.44
C ASP A 66 -19.80 -7.67 -13.43
N PRO A 67 -19.70 -8.32 -14.61
CA PRO A 67 -18.78 -7.91 -15.67
C PRO A 67 -19.01 -6.47 -16.15
N ASP A 68 -20.25 -5.99 -16.17
CA ASP A 68 -20.61 -4.67 -16.70
C ASP A 68 -20.15 -3.53 -15.78
N SER A 69 -19.91 -3.83 -14.49
CA SER A 69 -19.43 -2.86 -13.50
C SER A 69 -17.90 -2.83 -13.32
N ILE A 70 -17.13 -3.62 -14.10
CA ILE A 70 -15.65 -3.73 -13.95
C ILE A 70 -14.98 -2.35 -13.96
N TYR A 71 -15.26 -1.53 -14.96
CA TYR A 71 -14.64 -0.20 -15.09
C TYR A 71 -15.03 0.74 -13.95
N TYR A 72 -16.27 0.65 -13.48
CA TYR A 72 -16.75 1.45 -12.36
C TYR A 72 -16.02 1.09 -11.07
N ARG A 73 -15.92 -0.20 -10.74
CA ARG A 73 -15.19 -0.67 -9.55
C ARG A 73 -13.71 -0.35 -9.60
N GLN A 74 -13.08 -0.51 -10.78
CA GLN A 74 -11.68 -0.12 -10.99
C GLN A 74 -11.48 1.38 -10.76
N THR A 75 -12.40 2.22 -11.25
CA THR A 75 -12.35 3.66 -11.03
C THR A 75 -12.46 4.02 -9.55
N LEU A 76 -13.39 3.41 -8.82
CA LEU A 76 -13.51 3.60 -7.37
C LEU A 76 -12.25 3.16 -6.62
N TYR A 77 -11.67 2.02 -7.00
CA TYR A 77 -10.46 1.48 -6.40
C TYR A 77 -9.24 2.39 -6.64
N ILE A 78 -9.08 2.89 -7.86
CA ILE A 78 -8.02 3.85 -8.22
C ILE A 78 -8.24 5.19 -7.50
N ALA A 79 -9.49 5.67 -7.43
CA ALA A 79 -9.82 6.92 -6.75
C ALA A 79 -9.43 6.88 -5.26
N ILE A 80 -9.79 5.81 -4.55
CA ILE A 80 -9.46 5.70 -3.13
C ILE A 80 -7.95 5.53 -2.91
N ILE A 81 -7.23 4.80 -3.78
CA ILE A 81 -5.76 4.75 -3.75
C ILE A 81 -5.17 6.14 -3.94
N GLY A 82 -5.65 6.89 -4.94
CA GLY A 82 -5.19 8.23 -5.25
C GLY A 82 -5.39 9.19 -4.07
N ILE A 83 -6.58 9.18 -3.45
CA ILE A 83 -6.91 10.01 -2.29
C ILE A 83 -6.03 9.61 -1.09
N SER A 84 -5.93 8.32 -0.80
CA SER A 84 -5.13 7.75 0.29
C SER A 84 -3.64 8.13 0.16
N ALA A 85 -3.06 7.89 -1.02
CA ALA A 85 -1.66 8.21 -1.31
C ALA A 85 -1.38 9.70 -1.28
N SER A 86 -2.25 10.52 -1.88
CA SER A 86 -2.11 11.98 -1.89
C SER A 86 -2.21 12.56 -0.49
N THR A 87 -3.11 12.03 0.35
CA THR A 87 -3.25 12.44 1.75
C THR A 87 -1.98 12.13 2.54
N ALA A 88 -1.45 10.92 2.41
CA ALA A 88 -0.20 10.53 3.07
C ALA A 88 0.98 11.41 2.63
N LEU A 89 1.07 11.71 1.33
CA LEU A 89 2.11 12.57 0.77
C LEU A 89 1.97 14.02 1.27
N ALA A 90 0.76 14.58 1.27
CA ALA A 90 0.49 15.93 1.76
C ALA A 90 0.85 16.07 3.24
N LEU A 91 0.47 15.09 4.07
CA LEU A 91 0.81 15.08 5.49
C LEU A 91 2.32 14.91 5.72
N ALA A 92 3.00 14.11 4.90
CA ALA A 92 4.46 14.00 4.94
C ALA A 92 5.15 15.34 4.59
N TYR A 93 4.62 16.06 3.59
CA TYR A 93 5.11 17.39 3.22
C TYR A 93 4.86 18.42 4.33
N ILE A 94 3.64 18.47 4.89
CA ILE A 94 3.31 19.33 6.03
C ILE A 94 4.24 19.06 7.21
N ASN A 95 4.49 17.79 7.54
CA ASN A 95 5.40 17.44 8.62
C ASN A 95 6.83 17.95 8.37
N LYS A 96 7.31 17.84 7.12
CA LYS A 96 8.65 18.31 6.74
C LYS A 96 8.76 19.83 6.83
N SER A 97 7.73 20.57 6.46
CA SER A 97 7.73 22.05 6.47
C SER A 97 7.53 22.64 7.86
N PHE A 98 6.65 22.05 8.68
CA PHE A 98 6.22 22.63 9.96
C PHE A 98 6.74 21.90 11.20
N SER A 99 7.42 20.75 11.04
CA SER A 99 8.00 19.96 12.14
C SER A 99 6.99 19.68 13.27
N ILE A 100 5.86 19.07 12.92
CA ILE A 100 4.75 18.80 13.83
C ILE A 100 5.26 18.00 15.05
N LYS A 101 5.21 18.62 16.24
CA LYS A 101 5.80 18.07 17.47
C LYS A 101 5.05 16.85 18.02
N HIS A 102 3.72 16.87 17.91
CA HIS A 102 2.86 15.82 18.44
C HIS A 102 2.66 14.70 17.41
N LYS A 103 3.23 13.52 17.71
CA LYS A 103 3.29 12.38 16.79
C LYS A 103 1.93 11.80 16.38
N PHE A 104 0.87 12.07 17.13
CA PHE A 104 -0.48 11.55 16.86
C PHE A 104 -1.31 12.44 15.92
N ILE A 105 -0.92 13.70 15.70
CA ILE A 105 -1.70 14.64 14.87
C ILE A 105 -1.81 14.15 13.43
N LEU A 106 -0.69 13.75 12.81
CA LEU A 106 -0.69 13.33 11.40
C LEU A 106 -1.46 12.03 11.17
N PRO A 107 -1.28 10.97 12.00
CA PRO A 107 -2.14 9.78 11.92
C PRO A 107 -3.62 10.10 12.08
N LEU A 108 -3.99 10.97 13.02
CA LEU A 108 -5.39 11.33 13.25
C LEU A 108 -5.98 12.13 12.09
N ALA A 109 -5.22 13.07 11.52
CA ALA A 109 -5.60 13.80 10.32
C ALA A 109 -5.78 12.87 9.11
N TYR A 110 -4.88 11.90 8.94
CA TYR A 110 -5.00 10.88 7.90
C TYR A 110 -6.30 10.08 8.08
N ILE A 111 -6.55 9.57 9.29
CA ILE A 111 -7.77 8.81 9.61
C ILE A 111 -9.03 9.65 9.35
N ALA A 112 -9.04 10.93 9.71
CA ALA A 112 -10.17 11.82 9.47
C ALA A 112 -10.46 11.98 7.97
N VAL A 113 -9.44 12.20 7.14
CA VAL A 113 -9.61 12.30 5.68
C VAL A 113 -10.09 10.98 5.07
N ILE A 114 -9.56 9.84 5.52
CA ILE A 114 -10.01 8.52 5.05
C ILE A 114 -11.45 8.25 5.48
N ALA A 115 -11.85 8.61 6.69
CA ALA A 115 -13.23 8.46 7.16
C ALA A 115 -14.21 9.27 6.30
N ILE A 116 -13.88 10.53 5.99
CA ILE A 116 -14.67 11.37 5.07
C ILE A 116 -14.73 10.72 3.69
N THR A 117 -13.61 10.22 3.18
CA THR A 117 -13.53 9.53 1.89
C THR A 117 -14.43 8.30 1.84
N TYR A 118 -14.50 7.53 2.92
CA TYR A 118 -15.36 6.34 2.99
C TYR A 118 -16.85 6.69 2.97
N ILE A 119 -17.21 7.85 3.49
CA ILE A 119 -18.60 8.35 3.43
C ILE A 119 -18.90 8.91 2.03
N ALA A 120 -17.95 9.64 1.44
CA ALA A 120 -18.13 10.32 0.16
C ALA A 120 -18.16 9.35 -1.04
N LEU A 121 -17.34 8.30 -1.02
CA LEU A 121 -17.29 7.35 -2.12
C LEU A 121 -18.46 6.34 -2.05
N PRO A 122 -19.13 6.06 -3.18
CA PRO A 122 -20.26 5.14 -3.23
C PRO A 122 -19.84 3.69 -2.91
N SER A 123 -20.80 2.89 -2.47
CA SER A 123 -20.59 1.45 -2.25
C SER A 123 -20.45 0.69 -3.58
N ASN A 124 -19.83 -0.49 -3.54
CA ASN A 124 -19.85 -1.40 -4.69
C ASN A 124 -21.30 -1.86 -4.95
N PRO A 125 -21.85 -1.68 -6.17
CA PRO A 125 -23.21 -2.09 -6.49
C PRO A 125 -23.39 -3.60 -6.68
N ASP A 126 -22.33 -4.38 -6.82
CA ASP A 126 -22.48 -5.81 -7.12
C ASP A 126 -23.10 -6.59 -5.97
N GLU A 127 -24.01 -7.49 -6.34
CA GLU A 127 -24.42 -8.58 -5.47
C GLU A 127 -23.37 -9.70 -5.46
N ILE A 128 -23.10 -10.24 -4.27
CA ILE A 128 -22.12 -11.33 -4.09
C ILE A 128 -22.89 -12.64 -3.89
N ALA A 129 -23.09 -13.38 -4.97
CA ALA A 129 -23.80 -14.67 -4.99
C ALA A 129 -22.89 -15.89 -4.76
N ILE A 130 -22.00 -15.82 -3.76
CA ILE A 130 -21.13 -16.95 -3.37
C ILE A 130 -21.21 -17.22 -1.87
N SER A 131 -20.73 -18.40 -1.44
CA SER A 131 -20.76 -18.77 -0.02
C SER A 131 -19.93 -17.79 0.83
N ALA A 132 -20.47 -17.44 2.00
CA ALA A 132 -19.78 -16.56 2.95
C ALA A 132 -18.41 -17.11 3.37
N ASN A 133 -18.28 -18.44 3.46
CA ASN A 133 -17.01 -19.08 3.79
C ASN A 133 -15.95 -18.82 2.71
N LEU A 134 -16.28 -19.07 1.43
CA LEU A 134 -15.38 -18.82 0.31
C LEU A 134 -14.96 -17.35 0.23
N LEU A 135 -15.93 -16.43 0.38
CA LEU A 135 -15.70 -15.00 0.34
C LEU A 135 -14.74 -14.55 1.45
N ASN A 136 -15.00 -14.99 2.68
CA ASN A 136 -14.20 -14.59 3.84
C ASN A 136 -12.80 -15.21 3.80
N SER A 137 -12.66 -16.49 3.42
CA SER A 137 -11.36 -17.14 3.26
C SER A 137 -10.52 -16.45 2.18
N PHE A 138 -11.13 -16.05 1.05
CA PHE A 138 -10.42 -15.33 -0.01
C PHE A 138 -9.92 -13.96 0.49
N ARG A 139 -10.79 -13.21 1.18
CA ARG A 139 -10.45 -11.89 1.75
C ARG A 139 -9.33 -11.99 2.79
N ALA A 140 -9.43 -12.94 3.72
CA ALA A 140 -8.40 -13.19 4.72
C ALA A 140 -7.06 -13.56 4.07
N THR A 141 -7.08 -14.48 3.11
CA THR A 141 -5.87 -14.91 2.40
C THR A 141 -5.25 -13.75 1.60
N SER A 142 -6.07 -12.89 0.98
CA SER A 142 -5.59 -11.72 0.23
C SER A 142 -4.86 -10.72 1.13
N ILE A 143 -5.40 -10.43 2.33
CA ILE A 143 -4.73 -9.57 3.31
C ILE A 143 -3.38 -10.18 3.71
N ILE A 144 -3.36 -11.46 4.10
CA ILE A 144 -2.15 -12.15 4.56
C ILE A 144 -1.09 -12.18 3.46
N ALA A 145 -1.47 -12.59 2.24
CA ALA A 145 -0.56 -12.68 1.11
C ALA A 145 0.06 -11.31 0.78
N SER A 146 -0.75 -10.24 0.77
CA SER A 146 -0.23 -8.89 0.56
C SER A 146 0.73 -8.48 1.68
N LEU A 147 0.36 -8.69 2.95
CA LEU A 147 1.18 -8.29 4.09
C LEU A 147 2.55 -8.96 4.05
N ILE A 148 2.59 -10.26 3.76
CA ILE A 148 3.85 -11.02 3.60
C ILE A 148 4.68 -10.43 2.46
N ALA A 149 4.07 -10.15 1.29
CA ALA A 149 4.78 -9.56 0.16
C ALA A 149 5.41 -8.21 0.50
N TRP A 150 4.70 -7.36 1.24
CA TRP A 150 5.20 -6.05 1.68
C TRP A 150 6.29 -6.15 2.75
N ILE A 151 6.18 -7.10 3.69
CA ILE A 151 7.24 -7.37 4.68
C ILE A 151 8.53 -7.82 3.97
N ILE A 152 8.42 -8.77 3.03
CA ILE A 152 9.58 -9.24 2.25
C ILE A 152 10.20 -8.06 1.50
N LEU A 153 9.39 -7.25 0.83
CA LEU A 153 9.85 -6.06 0.10
C LEU A 153 10.64 -5.11 1.00
N GLY A 154 10.10 -4.77 2.18
CA GLY A 154 10.75 -3.89 3.15
C GLY A 154 12.08 -4.43 3.67
N ILE A 155 12.13 -5.74 4.00
CA ILE A 155 13.36 -6.41 4.44
C ILE A 155 14.40 -6.41 3.33
N THR A 156 14.01 -6.83 2.12
CA THR A 156 14.92 -6.93 0.97
C THR A 156 15.56 -5.59 0.64
N PHE A 157 14.77 -4.52 0.53
CA PHE A 157 15.31 -3.19 0.23
C PHE A 157 16.22 -2.66 1.34
N GLY A 158 15.81 -2.81 2.60
CA GLY A 158 16.65 -2.38 3.73
C GLY A 158 17.98 -3.14 3.80
N ALA A 159 17.95 -4.47 3.62
CA ALA A 159 19.15 -5.31 3.65
C ALA A 159 20.09 -5.03 2.45
N LEU A 160 19.53 -4.88 1.25
CA LEU A 160 20.31 -4.55 0.05
C LEU A 160 20.95 -3.16 0.19
N TYR A 161 20.20 -2.17 0.67
CA TYR A 161 20.74 -0.83 0.87
C TYR A 161 21.90 -0.83 1.87
N GLU A 162 21.75 -1.54 2.99
CA GLU A 162 22.82 -1.69 3.98
C GLU A 162 24.07 -2.36 3.39
N LYS A 163 23.89 -3.42 2.61
CA LYS A 163 24.98 -4.14 1.93
C LYS A 163 25.72 -3.24 0.95
N PHE A 164 25.00 -2.52 0.09
CA PHE A 164 25.61 -1.64 -0.92
C PHE A 164 26.29 -0.43 -0.29
N LYS A 165 25.70 0.16 0.75
CA LYS A 165 26.32 1.24 1.51
C LYS A 165 27.68 0.82 2.10
N LYS A 166 27.72 -0.31 2.82
CA LYS A 166 28.96 -0.85 3.40
C LYS A 166 30.03 -1.16 2.33
N ARG A 167 29.62 -1.59 1.13
CA ARG A 167 30.54 -1.84 0.03
C ARG A 167 31.14 -0.54 -0.51
N ALA A 168 30.31 0.49 -0.71
CA ALA A 168 30.77 1.79 -1.20
C ALA A 168 31.75 2.46 -0.22
N GLU A 169 31.51 2.36 1.09
CA GLU A 169 32.39 2.88 2.14
C GLU A 169 33.75 2.16 2.20
N LYS A 170 33.83 0.90 1.78
CA LYS A 170 35.10 0.15 1.72
C LYS A 170 35.95 0.45 0.49
N THR A 171 35.34 1.01 -0.55
CA THR A 171 35.98 1.31 -1.85
C THR A 171 36.35 2.78 -2.02
N ALA A 172 35.95 3.64 -1.08
CA ALA A 172 36.27 5.07 -1.02
C ALA A 172 37.43 5.32 -0.06
#